data_AF-A0A821D7Y8-F1
#
_entry.id   AF-A0A821D7Y8-F1
#
_cell.length_a   1.000
_cell.length_b   1.000
_cell.length_c   1.000
_cell.angle_alpha   90.00
_cell.angle_beta   90.00
_cell.angle_gamma   90.00
#
_symmetry.space_group_name_H-M   'P 1'
#
loop_
_entity.id
_entity.type
_entity.pdbx_description
1 polymer ?
#
loop_
_entity_poly.entity_id
_entity_poly.type
_entity_poly.pdbx_seq_one_letter_code
_entity_poly.pdbx_strand_id
1 'polypeptide(L)' 'ANVVRNRQGFNDAIVFMIGGGNYIEYQNLQDYAKIRSTTTKRIIYGCTELVNASQFLEQLAKLGQ' A
#
# COMPACT_ATOMS: atom_id res chain seq x y z
N ALA A 1 2.42 -28.38 14.20
CA ALA A 1 1.36 -27.68 14.96
C ALA A 1 0.44 -26.97 13.97
N ASN A 2 -0.85 -27.30 13.96
CA ASN A 2 -1.81 -26.70 13.03
C ASN A 2 -2.28 -25.37 13.63
N VAL A 3 -1.74 -24.25 13.15
CA VAL A 3 -2.11 -22.92 13.66
C VAL A 3 -3.52 -22.60 13.16
N VAL A 4 -4.50 -22.63 14.06
CA VAL A 4 -5.84 -22.09 13.80
C VAL A 4 -5.67 -20.60 13.57
N ARG A 5 -5.66 -20.19 12.30
CA ARG A 5 -5.65 -18.76 11.93
C ARG A 5 -6.98 -18.17 12.38
N ASN A 6 -6.97 -17.50 13.52
CA ASN A 6 -8.08 -16.67 13.97
C ASN A 6 -8.41 -15.68 12.84
N ARG A 7 -9.58 -15.86 12.20
CA ARG A 7 -10.03 -15.04 11.06
C ARG A 7 -10.61 -13.69 11.50
N GLN A 8 -10.29 -13.24 12.71
CA GLN A 8 -10.69 -11.92 13.17
C GLN A 8 -9.96 -10.87 12.34
N GLY A 9 -10.73 -10.04 11.63
CA GLY A 9 -10.18 -9.00 10.79
C GLY A 9 -9.48 -7.93 11.62
N PHE A 10 -8.37 -7.41 11.10
CA PHE A 10 -7.67 -6.27 11.70
C PHE A 10 -8.38 -4.95 11.33
N ASN A 11 -8.41 -4.02 12.29
CA ASN A 11 -8.93 -2.67 12.08
C ASN A 11 -7.82 -1.69 11.68
N ASP A 12 -6.61 -1.88 12.17
CA ASP A 12 -5.43 -1.07 11.84
C ASP A 12 -4.44 -1.88 10.98
N ALA A 13 -3.90 -1.23 9.95
CA ALA A 13 -2.84 -1.79 9.11
C ALA A 13 -1.83 -0.71 8.70
N ILE A 14 -0.56 -1.11 8.58
CA ILE A 14 0.52 -0.30 8.00
C ILE A 14 0.97 -1.02 6.73
N VAL A 15 0.99 -0.30 5.61
CA VAL A 15 1.47 -0.76 4.31
C VAL A 15 2.70 0.06 3.97
N PHE A 16 3.85 -0.59 3.81
CA PHE A 16 5.09 0.07 3.42
C PHE A 16 5.58 -0.47 2.08
N MET A 17 5.57 0.36 1.04
CA MET A 17 6.12 -0.01 -0.25
C MET A 17 7.62 0.27 -0.33
N ILE A 18 8.38 -0.74 -0.73
CA ILE A 18 9.83 -0.62 -0.92
C ILE A 18 10.07 -0.16 -2.36
N GLY A 19 10.76 0.97 -2.52
CA GLY A 19 10.95 1.65 -3.80
C GLY A 19 9.94 2.78 -4.01
N GLY A 20 9.42 2.90 -5.24
CA GLY A 20 8.63 4.04 -5.69
C GLY A 20 7.13 3.90 -5.44
N GLY A 21 6.64 4.45 -4.33
CA GLY A 21 5.24 4.60 -3.99
C GLY A 21 4.49 5.58 -4.88
N ASN A 22 3.17 5.37 -5.02
CA ASN A 22 2.33 6.23 -5.84
C ASN A 22 1.04 6.68 -5.13
N TYR A 23 0.60 7.91 -5.43
CA TYR A 23 -0.65 8.47 -4.90
C TYR A 23 -1.90 7.66 -5.26
N ILE A 24 -1.92 6.97 -6.40
CA ILE A 24 -3.04 6.13 -6.82
C ILE A 24 -3.18 4.93 -5.88
N GLU A 25 -2.07 4.32 -5.46
CA GLU A 25 -2.10 3.20 -4.50
C GLU A 25 -2.62 3.65 -3.14
N TYR A 26 -2.12 4.81 -2.65
CA TYR A 26 -2.65 5.44 -1.44
C TYR A 26 -4.16 5.64 -1.55
N GLN A 27 -4.62 6.25 -2.64
CA GLN A 27 -6.04 6.52 -2.85
C GLN A 27 -6.86 5.22 -2.87
N ASN A 28 -6.38 4.19 -3.57
CA ASN A 28 -7.03 2.88 -3.59
C ASN A 28 -7.12 2.24 -2.21
N LEU A 29 -6.09 2.37 -1.36
CA LEU A 29 -6.12 1.89 0.02
C LEU A 29 -7.11 2.68 0.88
N GLN A 30 -7.19 4.01 0.72
CA GLN A 30 -8.16 4.83 1.43
C GLN A 30 -9.59 4.51 1.02
N ASP A 31 -9.83 4.25 -0.26
CA ASP A 31 -11.14 3.84 -0.77
C ASP A 31 -11.50 2.42 -0.30
N TYR A 32 -10.52 1.50 -0.28
CA TYR A 32 -10.67 0.18 0.28
C TYR A 32 -11.07 0.22 1.77
N ALA A 33 -10.44 1.10 2.55
CA ALA A 33 -10.74 1.28 3.97
C ALA A 33 -12.18 1.76 4.21
N LYS A 34 -12.76 2.53 3.28
CA LYS A 34 -14.13 3.06 3.35
C LYS A 34 -15.20 2.08 2.88
N ILE A 35 -14.95 1.33 1.80
CA ILE A 35 -15.99 0.53 1.12
C ILE A 35 -16.30 -0.78 1.86
N ARG A 36 -15.31 -1.38 2.53
CA ARG A 36 -15.35 -2.81 2.90
C ARG A 36 -15.80 -3.11 4.32
N SER A 37 -16.20 -2.13 5.13
CA SER A 37 -16.31 -2.38 6.57
C SER A 37 -17.44 -1.62 7.25
N THR A 38 -18.27 -2.37 7.98
CA THR A 38 -19.19 -1.85 9.01
C THR A 38 -18.42 -1.28 10.21
N THR A 39 -17.11 -1.52 10.28
CA THR A 39 -16.17 -1.08 11.33
C THR A 39 -15.06 -0.25 10.70
N THR A 40 -14.77 0.95 11.20
CA THR A 40 -13.78 1.84 10.57
C THR A 40 -12.40 1.17 10.45
N LYS A 41 -11.91 0.95 9.22
CA LYS A 41 -10.55 0.46 8.97
C LYS A 41 -9.60 1.65 8.83
N ARG A 42 -8.45 1.60 9.50
CA ARG A 42 -7.39 2.60 9.40
C ARG A 42 -6.20 1.97 8.70
N ILE A 43 -5.85 2.54 7.55
CA ILE A 43 -4.68 2.12 6.78
C ILE A 43 -3.69 3.28 6.76
N ILE A 44 -2.45 3.02 7.16
CA ILE A 44 -1.34 3.95 7.02
C ILE A 44 -0.49 3.44 5.86
N TYR A 45 -0.37 4.23 4.81
CA TYR A 45 0.51 3.94 3.68
C TYR A 45 1.81 4.72 3.83
N GLY A 46 2.94 4.05 3.63
CA GLY A 46 4.27 4.61 3.52
C GLY A 46 5.00 4.01 2.33
N CYS A 47 6.02 4.71 1.86
CA CYS A 47 6.91 4.21 0.81
C CYS A 47 8.33 4.74 1.01
N THR A 48 9.30 4.15 0.30
CA THR A 48 10.69 4.63 0.33
C THR A 48 10.80 5.98 -0.38
N GLU A 49 10.19 6.10 -1.55
CA GLU A 49 10.13 7.31 -2.35
C GLU A 49 8.73 7.47 -2.93
N LEU A 50 8.20 8.69 -2.98
CA LEU A 50 6.91 8.95 -3.63
C LEU A 50 7.16 9.48 -5.04
N VAL A 51 6.76 8.72 -6.05
CA VAL A 51 7.10 8.97 -7.45
C VAL A 51 5.88 9.02 -8.35
N ASN A 52 5.92 9.90 -9.35
CA ASN A 52 4.99 9.87 -10.46
C ASN A 52 5.48 8.91 -11.56
N ALA A 53 4.63 8.66 -12.57
CA ALA A 53 4.93 7.73 -13.65
C ALA A 53 6.23 8.08 -14.41
N SER A 54 6.45 9.37 -14.69
CA SER A 54 7.64 9.82 -15.42
C SER A 54 8.93 9.60 -14.62
N GLN A 55 8.92 9.91 -13.32
CA GLN A 55 10.08 9.70 -12.44
C GLN A 55 10.42 8.20 -12.30
N PHE A 56 9.40 7.35 -12.20
CA PHE A 56 9.60 5.92 -12.15
C PHE A 56 10.20 5.36 -13.45
N LEU A 57 9.71 5.82 -14.61
CA LEU A 57 10.27 5.46 -15.91
C LEU A 57 11.73 5.93 -16.08
N GLU A 58 12.08 7.10 -15.55
CA GLU A 58 13.46 7.59 -15.55
C GLU A 58 14.39 6.69 -14.71
N GLN A 59 13.94 6.24 -13.54
CA GLN A 59 14.69 5.30 -12.71
C GLN A 59 14.91 3.95 -13.43
N LEU A 60 13.88 3.45 -14.11
CA LEU A 60 13.99 2.24 -14.93
C LEU A 60 14.94 2.42 -16.12
N ALA A 61 14.89 3.56 -16.79
CA ALA A 61 15.79 3.87 -17.90
C ALA A 61 17.26 3.91 -17.46
N LYS A 62 17.55 4.44 -16.26
CA LYS A 62 18.89 4.45 -15.67
C LYS A 62 19.41 3.04 -15.36
N LEU A 63 18.54 2.11 -15.00
CA LEU A 63 18.92 0.72 -14.73
C LEU A 63 19.25 -0.07 -16.01
N GLY A 64 18.70 0.35 -17.15
CA GLY A 64 18.93 -0.28 -18.46
C GLY A 64 20.16 0.24 -19.22
N GLN A 65 20.97 1.10 -18.60
CA GLN A 65 22.27 1.55 -19.12
C GLN A 65 23.37 0.58 -18.69
#